data_AF-A0A965PGJ0-F1
#
_entry.id   AF-A0A965PGJ0-F1
#
_cell.length_a   1.000
_cell.length_b   1.000
_cell.length_c   1.000
_cell.angle_alpha   90.00
_cell.angle_beta   90.00
_cell.angle_gamma   90.00
#
_symmetry.space_group_name_H-M   'P 1'
#
loop_
_entity.id
_entity.type
_entity.pdbx_description
1 polymer ?
#
loop_
_entity_poly.entity_id
_entity_poly.type
_entity_poly.pdbx_seq_one_letter_code
_entity_poly.pdbx_strand_id
1 'polypeptide(L)'
;MKNQVLQALEKHINQRSGIDWRNYYNSWSDAEGRKAFNSERYEIAKDGKDARALLLAVATRDISADAILSACKCGRLSYNADRGYFDYCTGQYFPTEYRAAACRVLATALWDYLREQGYDTREKIQKWVRAELGRGICNRWFN
;
A
#
# COMPACT_ATOMS: atom_id res chain seq x y z
N MET A 1 -16.68 -0.79 -12.96
CA MET A 1 -16.42 -0.56 -11.53
C MET A 1 -15.02 -0.98 -11.08
N LYS A 2 -14.64 -2.28 -11.12
CA LYS A 2 -13.30 -2.74 -10.68
C LYS A 2 -12.14 -1.95 -11.28
N ASN A 3 -12.13 -1.79 -12.61
CA ASN A 3 -11.07 -1.04 -13.29
C ASN A 3 -10.97 0.43 -12.83
N GLN A 4 -12.08 1.08 -12.49
CA GLN A 4 -12.08 2.46 -12.00
C GLN A 4 -11.47 2.54 -10.59
N VAL A 5 -11.80 1.58 -9.72
CA VAL A 5 -11.21 1.49 -8.36
C VAL A 5 -9.70 1.22 -8.45
N LEU A 6 -9.28 0.31 -9.33
CA LEU A 6 -7.85 0.01 -9.53
C LEU A 6 -7.09 1.20 -10.13
N GLN A 7 -7.66 1.91 -11.10
CA GLN A 7 -7.06 3.14 -11.64
C GLN A 7 -6.96 4.24 -10.59
N ALA A 8 -7.96 4.37 -9.70
CA ALA A 8 -7.90 5.31 -8.59
C ALA A 8 -6.80 4.94 -7.57
N LEU A 9 -6.63 3.65 -7.25
CA LEU A 9 -5.52 3.16 -6.41
C LEU A 9 -4.16 3.40 -7.07
N GLU A 10 -4.05 3.13 -8.37
CA GLU A 10 -2.84 3.37 -9.13
C GLU A 10 -2.45 4.85 -9.10
N LYS A 11 -3.42 5.73 -9.33
CA LYS A 11 -3.24 7.19 -9.24
C LYS A 11 -2.77 7.59 -7.84
N HIS A 12 -3.39 7.06 -6.79
CA HIS A 12 -3.00 7.29 -5.39
C HIS A 12 -1.55 6.87 -5.11
N ILE A 13 -1.16 5.64 -5.50
CA ILE A 13 0.20 5.11 -5.32
C ILE A 13 1.25 5.97 -6.05
N ASN A 14 0.92 6.47 -7.23
CA ASN A 14 1.81 7.25 -8.08
C ASN A 14 1.89 8.74 -7.73
N GLN A 15 1.15 9.23 -6.72
CA GLN A 15 1.31 10.58 -6.20
C GLN A 15 2.75 10.82 -5.71
N ARG A 16 3.25 12.06 -5.80
CA ARG A 16 4.50 12.45 -5.17
C ARG A 16 4.30 12.50 -3.66
N SER A 17 5.28 12.02 -2.89
CA SER A 17 5.19 12.01 -1.42
C SER A 17 5.18 13.41 -0.82
N GLY A 18 5.81 14.38 -1.49
CA GLY A 18 5.92 15.75 -0.97
C GLY A 18 6.94 15.91 0.16
N ILE A 19 7.77 14.90 0.43
CA ILE A 19 8.87 15.02 1.40
C ILE A 19 9.90 16.06 0.91
N ASP A 20 10.21 17.05 1.74
CA ASP A 20 11.24 18.06 1.48
C ASP A 20 12.40 17.88 2.46
N TRP A 21 13.62 17.78 1.94
CA TRP A 21 14.84 17.63 2.74
C TRP A 21 15.06 18.81 3.70
N ARG A 22 14.55 20.00 3.36
CA ARG A 22 14.63 21.20 4.20
C ARG A 22 13.89 21.07 5.53
N ASN A 23 12.95 20.12 5.62
CA ASN A 23 12.25 19.81 6.87
C ASN A 23 13.08 18.92 7.80
N TYR A 24 14.23 18.40 7.34
CA TYR A 24 15.04 17.43 8.08
C TYR A 24 16.41 17.98 8.47
N TYR A 25 17.03 18.81 7.64
CA TYR A 25 18.34 19.38 7.93
C TYR A 25 18.55 20.73 7.21
N ASN A 26 19.32 21.62 7.86
CA ASN A 26 19.63 22.96 7.35
C ASN A 26 21.07 23.12 6.85
N SER A 27 21.91 22.08 6.97
CA SER A 27 23.31 22.10 6.52
C SER A 27 23.75 20.70 6.06
N TRP A 28 24.67 20.65 5.09
CA TRP A 28 25.30 19.41 4.65
C TRP A 28 26.13 18.70 5.74
N SER A 29 26.47 19.40 6.83
CA SER A 29 27.15 18.81 7.99
C SER A 29 26.23 18.03 8.93
N ASP A 30 24.91 18.21 8.84
CA ASP A 30 23.94 17.51 9.66
C ASP A 30 23.74 16.08 9.14
N ALA A 31 24.53 15.15 9.68
CA ALA A 31 24.49 13.74 9.29
C ALA A 31 23.19 13.05 9.74
N GLU A 32 22.66 13.39 10.92
CA GLU A 32 21.48 12.74 11.48
C GLU A 32 20.21 13.16 10.74
N GLY A 33 20.03 14.46 10.43
CA GLY A 33 18.90 14.94 9.65
C GLY A 33 18.90 14.36 8.22
N ARG A 34 20.07 14.25 7.58
CA ARG A 34 20.22 13.56 6.28
C ARG A 34 19.87 12.08 6.36
N LYS A 35 20.28 11.40 7.43
CA LYS A 35 19.97 9.99 7.66
C LYS A 35 18.47 9.77 7.84
N ALA A 36 17.78 10.63 8.60
CA ALA A 36 16.33 10.59 8.77
C ALA A 36 15.60 10.76 7.42
N PHE A 37 15.94 11.79 6.65
CA PHE A 37 15.35 12.03 5.33
C PHE A 37 15.52 10.84 4.38
N ASN A 38 16.74 10.31 4.31
CA ASN A 38 17.02 9.17 3.43
C ASN A 38 16.25 7.92 3.88
N SER A 39 16.21 7.64 5.18
CA SER A 39 15.46 6.51 5.74
C SER A 39 13.98 6.56 5.33
N GLU A 40 13.31 7.71 5.52
CA GLU A 40 11.92 7.86 5.12
C GLU A 40 11.74 7.73 3.61
N ARG A 41 12.62 8.37 2.83
CA ARG A 41 12.59 8.27 1.37
C ARG A 41 12.73 6.81 0.89
N TYR A 42 13.56 6.01 1.55
CA TYR A 42 13.71 4.58 1.24
C TYR A 42 12.44 3.80 1.56
N GLU A 43 11.82 4.00 2.71
CA GLU A 43 10.56 3.33 3.06
C GLU A 43 9.44 3.72 2.10
N ILE A 44 9.30 5.01 1.76
CA ILE A 44 8.35 5.51 0.76
C ILE A 44 8.52 4.83 -0.60
N ALA A 45 9.77 4.63 -1.04
CA ALA A 45 10.07 3.99 -2.32
C ALA A 45 9.77 2.48 -2.28
N LYS A 46 10.11 1.84 -1.17
CA LYS A 46 9.88 0.42 -0.91
C LYS A 46 8.38 0.10 -0.85
N ASP A 47 7.61 0.89 -0.12
CA ASP A 47 6.14 0.78 -0.08
C ASP A 47 5.54 0.99 -1.46
N GLY A 48 6.08 1.94 -2.25
CA GLY A 48 5.65 2.14 -3.63
C GLY A 48 5.94 0.95 -4.55
N LYS A 49 7.02 0.23 -4.33
CA LYS A 49 7.32 -1.00 -5.08
C LYS A 49 6.35 -2.11 -4.72
N ASP A 50 6.12 -2.31 -3.42
CA ASP A 50 5.20 -3.33 -2.91
C ASP A 50 3.76 -3.06 -3.35
N ALA A 51 3.30 -1.81 -3.27
CA ALA A 51 1.96 -1.40 -3.65
C ALA A 51 1.67 -1.74 -5.12
N ARG A 52 2.64 -1.52 -6.01
CA ARG A 52 2.49 -1.86 -7.44
C ARG A 52 2.42 -3.36 -7.68
N ALA A 53 3.22 -4.15 -6.97
CA ALA A 53 3.18 -5.61 -7.07
C ALA A 53 1.83 -6.16 -6.56
N LEU A 54 1.35 -5.64 -5.43
CA LEU A 54 0.04 -6.00 -4.87
C LEU A 54 -1.10 -5.56 -5.78
N LEU A 55 -1.01 -4.37 -6.38
CA LEU A 55 -2.01 -3.86 -7.31
C LEU A 55 -2.13 -4.77 -8.53
N LEU A 56 -0.99 -5.16 -9.12
CA LEU A 56 -0.97 -6.12 -10.22
C LEU A 56 -1.57 -7.46 -9.81
N ALA A 57 -1.24 -7.96 -8.61
CA ALA A 57 -1.76 -9.22 -8.12
C ALA A 57 -3.30 -9.19 -7.97
N VAL A 58 -3.85 -8.11 -7.44
CA VAL A 58 -5.31 -7.93 -7.31
C VAL A 58 -5.97 -7.73 -8.67
N ALA A 59 -5.31 -7.02 -9.60
CA ALA A 59 -5.83 -6.76 -10.93
C ALA A 59 -5.99 -8.05 -11.77
N THR A 60 -5.06 -9.00 -11.65
CA THR A 60 -5.06 -10.24 -12.44
C THR A 60 -5.92 -11.37 -11.87
N ARG A 61 -6.51 -11.18 -10.68
CA ARG A 61 -7.36 -12.18 -10.00
C ARG A 61 -8.80 -11.75 -10.01
N ASP A 62 -9.73 -12.68 -9.79
CA ASP A 62 -11.18 -12.38 -9.78
C ASP A 62 -11.66 -11.74 -8.47
N ILE A 63 -10.96 -10.70 -8.04
CA ILE A 63 -11.32 -9.90 -6.87
C ILE A 63 -12.30 -8.82 -7.32
N SER A 64 -13.49 -8.76 -6.71
CA SER A 64 -14.51 -7.78 -7.04
C SER A 64 -14.14 -6.36 -6.56
N ALA A 65 -14.79 -5.35 -7.14
CA ALA A 65 -14.62 -3.98 -6.66
C ALA A 65 -15.08 -3.84 -5.19
N ASP A 66 -16.16 -4.52 -4.83
CA ASP A 66 -16.73 -4.48 -3.48
C ASP A 66 -15.80 -5.11 -2.44
N ALA A 67 -15.06 -6.16 -2.80
CA ALA A 67 -14.04 -6.73 -1.93
C ALA A 67 -12.92 -5.72 -1.63
N ILE A 68 -12.45 -4.98 -2.64
CA ILE A 68 -11.44 -3.92 -2.48
C ILE A 68 -11.99 -2.78 -1.59
N LEU A 69 -13.23 -2.35 -1.83
CA LEU A 69 -13.87 -1.30 -1.04
C LEU A 69 -14.15 -1.73 0.40
N SER A 70 -14.48 -3.01 0.62
CA SER A 70 -14.64 -3.58 1.96
C SER A 70 -13.33 -3.53 2.73
N ALA A 71 -12.21 -3.86 2.10
CA ALA A 71 -10.87 -3.78 2.68
C ALA A 71 -10.47 -2.35 3.10
N CYS A 72 -11.08 -1.31 2.52
CA CYS A 72 -10.85 0.08 2.90
C CYS A 72 -11.45 0.45 4.27
N LYS A 73 -12.53 -0.21 4.70
CA LYS A 73 -13.30 0.15 5.90
C LYS A 73 -12.51 0.04 7.21
N CYS A 74 -11.44 -0.76 7.22
CA CYS A 74 -10.60 -0.99 8.40
C CYS A 74 -9.31 -0.12 8.41
N GLY A 75 -9.13 0.75 7.43
CA GLY A 75 -7.85 1.43 7.18
C GLY A 75 -7.91 2.96 7.23
N ARG A 76 -6.75 3.57 6.95
CA ARG A 76 -6.60 5.03 6.79
C ARG A 76 -6.93 5.51 5.37
N LEU A 77 -7.38 4.62 4.49
CA LEU A 77 -7.69 4.91 3.10
C LEU A 77 -9.18 4.65 2.86
N SER A 78 -9.91 5.63 2.35
CA SER A 78 -11.34 5.55 2.07
C SER A 78 -11.60 5.93 0.62
N TYR A 79 -12.53 5.24 -0.04
CA TYR A 79 -12.91 5.57 -1.41
C TYR A 79 -14.04 6.61 -1.41
N ASN A 80 -13.82 7.72 -2.10
CA ASN A 80 -14.83 8.75 -2.32
C ASN A 80 -15.57 8.45 -3.63
N ALA A 81 -16.76 7.87 -3.53
CA ALA A 81 -17.54 7.46 -4.70
C ALA A 81 -17.98 8.66 -5.56
N ASP A 82 -18.30 9.81 -4.93
CA ASP A 82 -18.76 11.01 -5.63
C ASP A 82 -17.67 11.64 -6.48
N ARG A 83 -16.42 11.56 -6.02
CA ARG A 83 -15.27 12.19 -6.69
C ARG A 83 -14.34 11.20 -7.42
N GLY A 84 -14.57 9.89 -7.25
CA GLY A 84 -13.84 8.84 -7.93
C GLY A 84 -12.36 8.70 -7.53
N TYR A 85 -11.99 9.05 -6.31
CA TYR A 85 -10.61 8.94 -5.82
C TYR A 85 -10.53 8.44 -4.37
N PHE A 86 -9.33 8.06 -3.93
CA PHE A 86 -9.10 7.64 -2.54
C PHE A 86 -8.67 8.83 -1.66
N ASP A 87 -9.42 9.06 -0.59
CA ASP A 87 -9.10 9.97 0.49
C ASP A 87 -8.29 9.23 1.56
N TYR A 88 -7.16 9.81 1.97
CA TYR A 88 -6.43 9.32 3.14
C TYR A 88 -6.90 10.10 4.38
N CYS A 89 -7.34 9.38 5.41
CA CYS A 89 -7.75 9.96 6.68
C CYS A 89 -6.53 10.57 7.38
N THR A 90 -6.44 11.90 7.33
CA THR A 90 -5.30 12.70 7.76
C THR A 90 -5.02 12.54 9.25
N GLY A 91 -3.94 11.81 9.57
CA GLY A 91 -3.12 12.07 10.76
C GLY A 91 -1.79 12.69 10.36
N GLN A 92 -1.00 13.14 11.34
CA GLN A 92 0.14 14.05 11.24
C GLN A 92 1.26 13.75 10.20
N TYR A 93 1.28 12.63 9.47
CA TYR A 93 2.36 12.27 8.54
C TYR A 93 1.89 11.59 7.22
N PHE A 94 1.10 12.31 6.41
CA PHE A 94 0.68 11.87 5.07
C PHE A 94 1.83 11.47 4.10
N PRO A 95 2.96 12.20 4.02
CA PRO A 95 4.01 11.93 3.02
C PRO A 95 4.61 10.52 3.04
N THR A 96 4.60 9.87 4.20
CA THR A 96 5.24 8.57 4.41
C THR A 96 4.27 7.40 4.32
N GLU A 97 3.01 7.58 4.72
CA GLU A 97 2.11 6.45 4.95
C GLU A 97 1.10 6.16 3.84
N TYR A 98 0.89 7.07 2.90
CA TYR A 98 -0.18 6.91 1.90
C TYR A 98 -0.02 5.67 1.03
N ARG A 99 1.22 5.28 0.68
CA ARG A 99 1.51 4.05 -0.07
C ARG A 99 1.36 2.81 0.79
N ALA A 100 1.79 2.86 2.04
CA ALA A 100 1.57 1.80 3.01
C ALA A 100 0.07 1.53 3.21
N ALA A 101 -0.75 2.58 3.24
CA ALA A 101 -2.20 2.44 3.32
C ALA A 101 -2.78 1.70 2.10
N ALA A 102 -2.29 2.00 0.89
CA ALA A 102 -2.67 1.26 -0.31
C ALA A 102 -2.23 -0.21 -0.25
N CYS A 103 -1.00 -0.49 0.22
CA CYS A 103 -0.53 -1.86 0.44
C CYS A 103 -1.45 -2.63 1.39
N ARG A 104 -1.88 -2.03 2.50
CA ARG A 104 -2.79 -2.67 3.47
C ARG A 104 -4.12 -3.04 2.82
N VAL A 105 -4.75 -2.10 2.10
CA VAL A 105 -6.02 -2.37 1.40
C VAL A 105 -5.87 -3.51 0.40
N LEU A 106 -4.83 -3.48 -0.44
CA LEU A 106 -4.60 -4.51 -1.44
C LEU A 106 -4.24 -5.86 -0.81
N ALA A 107 -3.46 -5.87 0.27
CA ALA A 107 -3.10 -7.08 0.99
C ALA A 107 -4.31 -7.72 1.68
N THR A 108 -5.18 -6.92 2.31
CA THR A 108 -6.43 -7.40 2.91
C THR A 108 -7.36 -7.97 1.84
N ALA A 109 -7.58 -7.26 0.73
CA ALA A 109 -8.41 -7.77 -0.36
C ALA A 109 -7.87 -9.09 -0.94
N LEU A 110 -6.54 -9.20 -1.10
CA LEU A 110 -5.90 -10.42 -1.57
C LEU A 110 -5.98 -11.55 -0.53
N TRP A 111 -5.87 -11.23 0.76
CA TRP A 111 -6.01 -12.19 1.86
C TRP A 111 -7.40 -12.83 1.85
N ASP A 112 -8.45 -12.01 1.79
CA ASP A 112 -9.83 -12.48 1.81
C ASP A 112 -10.14 -13.33 0.58
N TYR A 113 -9.69 -12.89 -0.60
CA TYR A 113 -9.76 -13.69 -1.83
C TYR A 113 -9.08 -15.06 -1.66
N LEU A 114 -7.85 -15.12 -1.14
CA LEU A 114 -7.14 -16.38 -0.96
C LEU A 114 -7.88 -17.31 0.02
N ARG A 115 -8.50 -16.76 1.08
CA ARG A 115 -9.34 -17.57 1.98
C ARG A 115 -10.52 -18.21 1.24
N GLU A 116 -11.19 -17.45 0.38
CA GLU A 116 -12.29 -17.95 -0.45
C GLU A 116 -11.84 -19.03 -1.44
N GLN A 117 -10.60 -18.94 -1.93
CA GLN A 117 -9.99 -19.97 -2.80
C GLN A 117 -9.50 -21.22 -2.04
N GLY A 118 -9.79 -21.35 -0.75
CA GLY A 118 -9.43 -22.53 0.06
C GLY A 118 -8.06 -22.47 0.72
N TYR A 119 -7.39 -21.31 0.72
CA TYR A 119 -6.21 -21.06 1.56
C TYR A 119 -6.71 -20.70 2.98
N ASP A 120 -7.22 -21.71 3.67
CA ASP A 120 -7.90 -21.64 4.98
C ASP A 120 -6.99 -21.24 6.16
N THR A 121 -5.68 -21.46 6.07
CA THR A 121 -4.72 -21.07 7.12
C THR A 121 -3.78 -19.94 6.67
N ARG A 122 -3.32 -19.18 7.66
CA ARG A 122 -2.30 -18.14 7.50
C ARG A 122 -1.03 -18.68 6.85
N GLU A 123 -0.58 -19.88 7.21
CA GLU A 123 0.63 -20.49 6.68
C GLU A 123 0.48 -20.79 5.19
N LYS A 124 -0.71 -21.24 4.75
CA LYS A 124 -1.00 -21.48 3.33
C LYS A 124 -1.01 -20.17 2.54
N ILE A 125 -1.66 -19.12 3.07
CA ILE A 125 -1.66 -17.79 2.47
C ILE A 125 -0.23 -17.25 2.37
N GLN A 126 0.53 -17.26 3.48
CA GLN A 126 1.92 -16.81 3.49
C GLN A 126 2.81 -17.62 2.55
N LYS A 127 2.63 -18.93 2.47
CA LYS A 127 3.37 -19.79 1.54
C LYS A 127 3.10 -19.38 0.09
N TRP A 128 1.84 -19.15 -0.26
CA TRP A 128 1.45 -18.69 -1.58
C TRP A 128 2.03 -17.29 -1.88
N VAL A 129 1.89 -16.34 -0.94
CA VAL A 129 2.40 -14.97 -1.11
C VAL A 129 3.92 -14.95 -1.25
N ARG A 130 4.65 -15.79 -0.50
CA ARG A 130 6.11 -15.91 -0.64
C ARG A 130 6.51 -16.43 -2.02
N ALA A 131 5.74 -17.33 -2.60
CA ALA A 131 6.00 -17.90 -3.92
C ALA A 131 5.69 -16.88 -5.04
N GLU A 132 4.57 -16.18 -4.92
CA GLU A 132 4.09 -15.26 -5.96
C GLU A 132 4.72 -13.86 -5.90
N LEU A 133 4.77 -13.28 -4.69
CA LEU A 133 5.14 -11.87 -4.44
C LEU A 133 6.47 -11.72 -3.72
N GLY A 134 7.06 -12.82 -3.27
CA GLY A 134 8.34 -12.85 -2.58
C GLY A 134 8.26 -12.62 -1.07
N ARG A 135 9.37 -12.97 -0.40
CA ARG A 135 9.47 -12.94 1.07
C ARG A 135 9.29 -11.54 1.67
N GLY A 136 9.75 -10.50 0.98
CA GLY A 136 9.68 -9.12 1.46
C GLY A 136 8.24 -8.65 1.64
N ILE A 137 7.39 -8.85 0.64
CA ILE A 137 5.97 -8.47 0.69
C ILE A 137 5.24 -9.31 1.73
N CYS A 138 5.48 -10.63 1.76
CA CYS A 138 4.88 -11.51 2.75
C CYS A 138 5.16 -11.04 4.19
N ASN A 139 6.42 -10.74 4.51
CA ASN A 139 6.81 -10.39 5.87
C ASN A 139 6.28 -9.01 6.30
N ARG A 140 6.07 -8.08 5.37
CA ARG A 140 5.59 -6.73 5.67
C ARG A 140 4.07 -6.61 5.75
N TRP A 141 3.36 -7.33 4.88
CA TRP A 141 1.93 -7.10 4.67
C TRP A 141 1.04 -8.31 5.00
N PHE A 142 1.62 -9.49 5.19
CA PHE A 142 0.90 -10.75 5.46
C PHE A 142 1.38 -11.41 6.76
N ASN A 143 1.85 -10.60 7.71
CA ASN A 143 2.17 -11.03 9.07
C ASN A 143 0.99 -10.78 10.03
#